data_AF-A0A9E0IKP2-F1
#
_entry.id   AF-A0A9E0IKP2-F1
#
_cell.length_a   1.000
_cell.length_b   1.000
_cell.length_c   1.000
_cell.angle_alpha   90.00
_cell.angle_beta   90.00
_cell.angle_gamma   90.00
#
_symmetry.space_group_name_H-M   'P 1'
#
loop_
_entity.id
_entity.type
_entity.pdbx_description
1 polymer ?
#
loop_
_entity_poly.entity_id
_entity_poly.type
_entity_poly.pdbx_seq_one_letter_code
_entity_poly.pdbx_strand_id
1 'polypeptide(L)'
;MTAPLLETLHIAVRASPATDDHEVVLTSEHGDLIARFADGMMGLDPDDLLVEPCRLLPGDTAHQACIGRCDCGVGDCGNVEVTITCDGQVVAWTTPERSVGARFDATAYVAEVRRALRDFGWESADRTAARLIASALDRRRLAQAGFTFSWASGRLRATHMTLALHHGDGPYQILVDVPWQGRAPADVAEVCCQLLREPAHTWPDVRWYPLERGLGPPRFAGPGWRRDTH
;
A
#
# COMPACT_ATOMS: atom_id res chain seq x y z
N MET A 1 1.21 -41.03 -6.51
CA MET A 1 0.91 -39.68 -5.97
C MET A 1 0.25 -38.89 -7.07
N THR A 2 -1.04 -38.62 -6.96
CA THR A 2 -1.81 -37.82 -7.92
C THR A 2 -1.23 -36.41 -7.89
N ALA A 3 -0.91 -35.82 -9.05
CA ALA A 3 -0.54 -34.41 -9.09
C ALA A 3 -1.69 -33.59 -8.46
N PRO A 4 -1.42 -32.61 -7.59
CA PRO A 4 -2.46 -31.74 -7.08
C PRO A 4 -3.16 -31.08 -8.27
N LEU A 5 -4.50 -31.03 -8.22
CA LEU A 5 -5.30 -30.33 -9.22
C LEU A 5 -4.94 -28.85 -9.23
N LEU A 6 -4.98 -28.23 -10.41
CA LEU A 6 -4.82 -26.78 -10.54
C LEU A 6 -6.11 -26.11 -10.08
N GLU A 7 -5.94 -25.10 -9.24
CA GLU A 7 -7.01 -24.31 -8.66
C GLU A 7 -7.21 -23.00 -9.43
N THR A 8 -8.36 -22.36 -9.22
CA THR A 8 -8.61 -21.01 -9.74
C THR A 8 -8.50 -20.00 -8.63
N LEU A 9 -7.59 -19.02 -8.78
CA LEU A 9 -7.50 -17.89 -7.86
C LEU A 9 -8.66 -16.91 -8.11
N HIS A 10 -9.27 -16.44 -7.03
CA HIS A 10 -10.19 -15.32 -7.02
C HIS A 10 -9.74 -14.28 -6.00
N ILE A 11 -9.63 -13.02 -6.44
CA ILE A 11 -9.21 -11.88 -5.63
C ILE A 11 -10.38 -10.91 -5.53
N ALA A 12 -10.82 -10.61 -4.32
CA ALA A 12 -11.81 -9.56 -4.07
C ALA A 12 -11.27 -8.58 -3.04
N VAL A 13 -11.86 -7.39 -2.99
CA VAL A 13 -11.62 -6.42 -1.92
C VAL A 13 -12.88 -6.31 -1.09
N ARG A 14 -12.73 -6.42 0.24
CA ARG A 14 -13.81 -6.30 1.20
C ARG A 14 -13.54 -5.15 2.15
N ALA A 15 -14.55 -4.33 2.40
CA ALA A 15 -14.47 -3.32 3.45
C ALA A 15 -14.40 -4.01 4.83
N SER A 16 -13.55 -3.49 5.70
CA SER A 16 -13.44 -3.82 7.13
C SER A 16 -13.86 -2.61 7.96
N PRO A 17 -15.17 -2.45 8.24
CA PRO A 17 -15.67 -1.27 8.96
C PRO A 17 -15.10 -1.13 10.37
N ALA A 18 -14.73 -2.26 11.01
CA ALA A 18 -14.16 -2.27 12.35
C ALA A 18 -12.80 -1.55 12.44
N THR A 19 -12.06 -1.53 11.34
CA THR A 19 -10.74 -0.91 11.25
C THR A 19 -10.72 0.32 10.34
N ASP A 20 -11.89 0.74 9.84
CA ASP A 20 -12.04 1.76 8.79
C ASP A 20 -11.09 1.50 7.60
N ASP A 21 -11.00 0.23 7.22
CA ASP A 21 -10.01 -0.26 6.25
C ASP A 21 -10.65 -1.17 5.18
N HIS A 22 -9.84 -1.71 4.28
CA HIS A 22 -10.19 -2.78 3.36
C HIS A 22 -9.22 -3.94 3.51
N GLU A 23 -9.65 -5.13 3.10
CA GLU A 23 -8.79 -6.30 3.02
C GLU A 23 -8.92 -6.97 1.65
N VAL A 24 -7.80 -7.49 1.17
CA VAL A 24 -7.76 -8.35 -0.01
C VAL A 24 -8.15 -9.77 0.42
N VAL A 25 -9.24 -10.27 -0.14
CA VAL A 25 -9.75 -11.62 0.07
C VAL A 25 -9.23 -12.51 -1.06
N LEU A 26 -8.43 -13.53 -0.70
CA LEU A 26 -7.83 -14.49 -1.61
C LEU A 26 -8.51 -15.85 -1.44
N THR A 27 -9.17 -16.35 -2.48
CA THR A 27 -9.94 -17.59 -2.42
C THR A 27 -9.67 -18.50 -3.61
N SER A 28 -9.96 -19.79 -3.43
CA SER A 28 -10.09 -20.78 -4.50
C SER A 28 -11.33 -21.64 -4.29
N GLU A 29 -11.58 -22.62 -5.14
CA GLU A 29 -12.65 -23.61 -4.94
C GLU A 29 -12.51 -24.43 -3.65
N HIS A 30 -11.34 -24.40 -3.02
CA HIS A 30 -11.04 -25.04 -1.75
C HIS A 30 -11.13 -24.07 -0.55
N GLY A 31 -11.63 -22.85 -0.76
CA GLY A 31 -11.91 -21.87 0.28
C GLY A 31 -10.86 -20.77 0.39
N ASP A 32 -10.70 -20.23 1.60
CA ASP A 32 -9.78 -19.14 1.91
C ASP A 32 -8.32 -19.60 1.77
N LEU A 33 -7.53 -18.88 0.97
CA LEU A 33 -6.12 -19.18 0.74
C LEU A 33 -5.24 -18.72 1.91
N ILE A 34 -5.55 -17.60 2.56
CA ILE A 34 -4.77 -17.11 3.70
C ILE A 34 -4.89 -18.10 4.86
N ALA A 35 -6.11 -18.54 5.18
CA ALA A 35 -6.37 -19.53 6.22
C ALA A 35 -5.67 -20.87 5.97
N ARG A 36 -5.39 -21.21 4.69
CA ARG A 36 -4.64 -22.41 4.32
C ARG A 36 -3.17 -22.32 4.73
N PHE A 37 -2.59 -21.12 4.70
CA PHE A 37 -1.18 -20.89 5.04
C PHE A 37 -0.99 -20.49 6.50
N ALA A 38 -1.97 -19.83 7.13
CA ALA A 38 -1.91 -19.45 8.54
C ALA A 38 -3.32 -19.27 9.15
N ASP A 39 -3.54 -19.85 10.32
CA ASP A 39 -4.81 -19.77 11.04
C ASP A 39 -4.99 -18.40 11.73
N GLY A 40 -6.20 -17.85 11.68
CA GLY A 40 -6.53 -16.60 12.38
C GLY A 40 -5.95 -15.33 11.75
N MET A 41 -5.49 -15.41 10.50
CA MET A 41 -4.94 -14.27 9.76
C MET A 41 -5.99 -13.68 8.82
N MET A 42 -5.77 -12.42 8.40
CA MET A 42 -6.65 -11.70 7.49
C MET A 42 -5.90 -11.16 6.26
N GLY A 43 -6.65 -10.64 5.29
CA GLY A 43 -6.08 -10.01 4.10
C GLY A 43 -5.27 -8.74 4.39
N LEU A 44 -4.30 -8.45 3.51
CA LEU A 44 -3.60 -7.16 3.51
C LEU A 44 -4.52 -6.04 3.01
N ASP A 45 -4.15 -4.78 3.33
CA ASP A 45 -4.76 -3.62 2.67
C ASP A 45 -4.49 -3.71 1.15
N PRO A 46 -5.49 -3.44 0.28
CA PRO A 46 -5.27 -3.35 -1.16
C PRO A 46 -4.12 -2.41 -1.56
N ASP A 47 -3.89 -1.33 -0.81
CA ASP A 47 -2.80 -0.36 -1.04
C ASP A 47 -1.41 -0.97 -0.73
N ASP A 48 -1.34 -2.12 -0.05
CA ASP A 48 -0.10 -2.85 0.23
C ASP A 48 0.14 -4.02 -0.74
N LEU A 49 -0.93 -4.70 -1.18
CA LEU A 49 -0.84 -5.93 -1.98
C LEU A 49 -1.13 -5.73 -3.48
N LEU A 50 -2.09 -4.86 -3.81
CA LEU A 50 -2.55 -4.61 -5.19
C LEU A 50 -1.94 -3.31 -5.75
N VAL A 51 -0.64 -3.15 -5.57
CA VAL A 51 0.16 -2.02 -6.06
C VAL A 51 1.29 -2.47 -6.96
N GLU A 52 1.77 -1.60 -7.84
CA GLU A 52 2.91 -1.89 -8.73
C GLU A 52 4.25 -1.49 -8.08
N PRO A 53 5.28 -2.37 -8.08
CA PRO A 53 5.29 -3.73 -8.62
C PRO A 53 4.50 -4.72 -7.75
N CYS A 54 3.55 -5.45 -8.35
CA CYS A 54 2.70 -6.38 -7.60
C CYS A 54 3.42 -7.70 -7.31
N ARG A 55 3.63 -8.00 -6.02
CA ARG A 55 4.34 -9.19 -5.55
C ARG A 55 3.58 -10.49 -5.76
N LEU A 56 2.29 -10.44 -6.12
CA LEU A 56 1.56 -11.63 -6.53
C LEU A 56 1.93 -12.07 -7.95
N LEU A 57 2.45 -11.19 -8.81
CA LEU A 57 2.81 -11.56 -10.18
C LEU A 57 4.06 -12.47 -10.17
N PRO A 58 4.02 -13.62 -10.87
CA PRO A 58 5.17 -14.50 -10.97
C PRO A 58 6.32 -13.79 -11.70
N GLY A 59 7.54 -13.98 -11.22
CA GLY A 59 8.78 -13.56 -11.89
C GLY A 59 9.57 -14.76 -12.41
N ASP A 60 10.74 -14.49 -13.00
CA ASP A 60 11.65 -15.52 -13.52
C ASP A 60 12.26 -16.38 -12.39
N THR A 61 12.31 -15.84 -11.18
CA THR A 61 12.84 -16.51 -9.99
C THR A 61 11.77 -16.64 -8.92
N ALA A 62 11.89 -17.69 -8.12
CA ALA A 62 11.16 -17.84 -6.87
C ALA A 62 11.31 -16.58 -6.01
N HIS A 63 10.23 -16.07 -5.44
CA HIS A 63 10.26 -14.92 -4.56
C HIS A 63 9.17 -14.99 -3.50
N GLN A 64 9.35 -14.23 -2.43
CA GLN A 64 8.36 -14.14 -1.35
C GLN A 64 7.32 -13.05 -1.63
N ALA A 65 6.09 -13.34 -1.25
CA ALA A 65 4.98 -12.41 -1.22
C ALA A 65 4.22 -12.55 0.10
N CYS A 66 4.02 -11.41 0.77
CA CYS A 66 3.12 -11.32 1.90
C CYS A 66 1.69 -11.30 1.36
N ILE A 67 0.85 -12.22 1.82
CA ILE A 67 -0.55 -12.37 1.37
C ILE A 67 -1.57 -12.09 2.47
N GLY A 68 -1.11 -11.95 3.71
CA GLY A 68 -1.98 -11.70 4.86
C GLY A 68 -1.22 -11.17 6.06
N ARG A 69 -1.95 -10.67 7.05
CA ARG A 69 -1.45 -10.08 8.29
C ARG A 69 -2.28 -10.51 9.50
N CYS A 70 -1.76 -10.26 10.71
CA CYS A 70 -2.59 -10.32 11.92
C CYS A 70 -3.80 -9.39 11.79
N ASP A 71 -4.90 -9.74 12.44
CA ASP A 71 -6.07 -8.87 12.60
C ASP A 71 -5.89 -7.78 13.67
N CYS A 72 -4.78 -7.83 14.38
CA CYS A 72 -4.48 -7.03 15.56
C CYS A 72 -4.09 -5.57 15.28
N GLY A 73 -3.86 -5.20 14.02
CA GLY A 73 -3.58 -3.82 13.60
C GLY A 73 -2.22 -3.25 14.03
N VAL A 74 -1.34 -4.05 14.64
CA VAL A 74 0.03 -3.66 15.01
C VAL A 74 0.99 -4.14 13.93
N GLY A 75 1.79 -3.22 13.37
CA GLY A 75 2.87 -3.56 12.44
C GLY A 75 3.82 -4.59 13.07
N ASP A 76 4.15 -5.65 12.32
CA ASP A 76 5.03 -6.77 12.69
C ASP A 76 4.50 -7.81 13.67
N CYS A 77 3.20 -7.81 14.05
CA CYS A 77 2.65 -8.87 14.91
C CYS A 77 2.42 -10.21 14.18
N GLY A 78 2.56 -10.24 12.85
CA GLY A 78 2.59 -11.47 12.07
C GLY A 78 2.15 -11.26 10.62
N ASN A 79 2.93 -11.82 9.69
CA ASN A 79 2.66 -11.82 8.27
C ASN A 79 2.47 -13.26 7.77
N VAL A 80 1.67 -13.42 6.73
CA VAL A 80 1.53 -14.68 6.00
C VAL A 80 2.34 -14.55 4.72
N GLU A 81 3.53 -15.15 4.72
CA GLU A 81 4.42 -15.14 3.57
C GLU A 81 4.25 -16.44 2.76
N VAL A 82 4.21 -16.33 1.45
CA VAL A 82 4.31 -17.48 0.54
C VAL A 82 5.47 -17.29 -0.42
N THR A 83 6.12 -18.39 -0.77
CA THR A 83 7.04 -18.43 -1.90
C THR A 83 6.25 -18.72 -3.16
N ILE A 84 6.29 -17.77 -4.11
CA ILE A 84 5.69 -17.89 -5.42
C ILE A 84 6.74 -18.40 -6.39
N THR A 85 6.44 -19.50 -7.08
CA THR A 85 7.23 -20.02 -8.19
C THR A 85 6.37 -20.15 -9.44
N CYS A 86 6.98 -20.06 -10.62
CA CYS A 86 6.32 -20.29 -11.89
C CYS A 86 7.15 -21.27 -12.71
N ASP A 87 6.57 -22.43 -13.02
CA ASP A 87 7.17 -23.44 -13.89
C ASP A 87 6.30 -23.59 -15.14
N GLY A 88 6.63 -22.81 -16.16
CA GLY A 88 5.97 -22.82 -17.47
C GLY A 88 4.50 -22.43 -17.41
N GLN A 89 3.63 -23.40 -17.12
CA GLN A 89 2.18 -23.26 -17.11
C GLN A 89 1.57 -23.28 -15.71
N VAL A 90 2.39 -23.43 -14.66
CA VAL A 90 1.90 -23.54 -13.29
C VAL A 90 2.56 -22.52 -12.38
N VAL A 91 1.73 -21.72 -11.70
CA VAL A 91 2.15 -20.91 -10.55
C VAL A 91 1.89 -21.70 -9.28
N ALA A 92 2.88 -21.81 -8.40
CA ALA A 92 2.74 -22.51 -7.13
C ALA A 92 3.06 -21.58 -5.95
N TRP A 93 2.25 -21.68 -4.91
CA TRP A 93 2.48 -21.04 -3.61
C TRP A 93 2.85 -22.12 -2.60
N THR A 94 3.97 -21.92 -1.93
CA THR A 94 4.45 -22.81 -0.87
C THR A 94 4.95 -22.01 0.33
N THR A 95 4.95 -22.64 1.51
CA THR A 95 5.60 -22.07 2.69
C THR A 95 6.25 -23.20 3.50
N PRO A 96 7.39 -22.98 4.17
CA PRO A 96 8.02 -24.01 4.99
C PRO A 96 7.12 -24.56 6.12
N GLU A 97 6.18 -23.76 6.61
CA GLU A 97 5.33 -24.02 7.77
C GLU A 97 4.10 -24.89 7.46
N ARG A 98 3.81 -25.15 6.18
CA ARG A 98 2.66 -25.94 5.74
C ARG A 98 3.07 -26.88 4.61
N SER A 99 2.72 -28.16 4.76
CA SER A 99 2.97 -29.18 3.73
C SER A 99 2.03 -29.10 2.52
N VAL A 100 0.92 -28.37 2.67
CA VAL A 100 -0.09 -28.18 1.62
C VAL A 100 0.10 -26.78 1.02
N GLY A 101 0.48 -26.73 -0.25
CA GLY A 101 0.56 -25.50 -1.04
C GLY A 101 -0.71 -25.25 -1.86
N ALA A 102 -0.66 -24.25 -2.74
CA ALA A 102 -1.66 -24.00 -3.76
C ALA A 102 -1.00 -23.98 -5.15
N ARG A 103 -1.70 -24.44 -6.18
CA ARG A 103 -1.18 -24.49 -7.56
C ARG A 103 -2.24 -23.97 -8.50
N PHE A 104 -1.85 -23.13 -9.45
CA PHE A 104 -2.76 -22.45 -10.36
C PHE A 104 -2.28 -22.60 -11.80
N ASP A 105 -3.20 -22.60 -12.75
CA ASP A 105 -2.85 -22.33 -14.15
C ASP A 105 -2.24 -20.93 -14.25
N ALA A 106 -1.05 -20.81 -14.83
CA ALA A 106 -0.29 -19.57 -14.85
C ALA A 106 -1.00 -18.45 -15.63
N THR A 107 -1.70 -18.80 -16.71
CA THR A 107 -2.40 -17.82 -17.55
C THR A 107 -3.61 -17.27 -16.80
N ALA A 108 -4.43 -18.15 -16.22
CA ALA A 108 -5.59 -17.75 -15.43
C ALA A 108 -5.19 -16.94 -14.19
N TYR A 109 -4.15 -17.37 -13.48
CA TYR A 109 -3.61 -16.69 -12.31
C TYR A 109 -3.17 -15.26 -12.64
N VAL A 110 -2.34 -15.09 -13.67
CA VAL A 110 -1.85 -13.75 -14.07
C VAL A 110 -2.99 -12.87 -14.56
N ALA A 111 -3.98 -13.43 -15.27
CA ALA A 111 -5.15 -12.69 -15.69
C ALA A 111 -5.96 -12.17 -14.50
N GLU A 112 -6.17 -13.00 -13.46
CA GLU A 112 -6.87 -12.59 -12.25
C GLU A 112 -6.11 -11.52 -11.46
N VAL A 113 -4.80 -11.71 -11.24
CA VAL A 113 -3.97 -10.70 -10.54
C VAL A 113 -4.02 -9.37 -11.28
N ARG A 114 -3.91 -9.37 -12.62
CA ARG A 114 -4.00 -8.15 -13.43
C ARG A 114 -5.38 -7.53 -13.44
N ARG A 115 -6.44 -8.33 -13.36
CA ARG A 115 -7.82 -7.84 -13.23
C ARG A 115 -7.95 -7.10 -11.89
N ALA A 116 -7.55 -7.74 -10.78
CA ALA A 116 -7.62 -7.17 -9.45
C ALA A 116 -6.78 -5.88 -9.32
N LEU A 117 -5.58 -5.83 -9.90
CA LEU A 117 -4.74 -4.62 -9.96
C LEU A 117 -5.38 -3.43 -10.68
N ARG A 118 -6.38 -3.68 -11.53
CA ARG A 118 -7.11 -2.65 -12.30
C ARG A 118 -8.52 -2.44 -11.79
N ASP A 119 -8.92 -3.16 -10.75
CA ASP A 119 -10.21 -3.02 -10.13
C ASP A 119 -10.12 -1.96 -9.03
N PHE A 120 -10.65 -0.78 -9.36
CA PHE A 120 -10.74 0.35 -8.43
C PHE A 120 -12.20 0.60 -8.00
N GLY A 121 -13.12 -0.33 -8.27
CA GLY A 121 -14.54 -0.16 -7.98
C GLY A 121 -14.87 -0.12 -6.49
N TRP A 122 -13.94 -0.57 -5.65
CA TRP A 122 -14.03 -0.56 -4.19
C TRP A 122 -13.50 0.73 -3.55
N GLU A 123 -12.81 1.60 -4.30
CA GLU A 123 -12.19 2.78 -3.73
C GLU A 123 -13.21 3.83 -3.30
N SER A 124 -13.02 4.35 -2.09
CA SER A 124 -13.61 5.60 -1.66
C SER A 124 -12.94 6.80 -2.35
N ALA A 125 -13.57 7.98 -2.26
CA ALA A 125 -13.03 9.20 -2.84
C ALA A 125 -11.61 9.53 -2.31
N ASP A 126 -11.34 9.29 -1.02
CA ASP A 126 -10.01 9.51 -0.43
C ASP A 126 -8.96 8.55 -0.96
N ARG A 127 -9.28 7.25 -1.12
CA ARG A 127 -8.36 6.26 -1.69
C ARG A 127 -8.07 6.53 -3.16
N THR A 128 -9.09 6.91 -3.94
CA THR A 128 -8.89 7.34 -5.33
C THR A 128 -7.95 8.53 -5.41
N ALA A 129 -8.10 9.55 -4.57
CA ALA A 129 -7.18 10.68 -4.56
C ALA A 129 -5.76 10.26 -4.15
N ALA A 130 -5.60 9.43 -3.12
CA ALA A 130 -4.31 8.94 -2.67
C ALA A 130 -3.57 8.14 -3.76
N ARG A 131 -4.25 7.22 -4.46
CA ARG A 131 -3.70 6.48 -5.59
C ARG A 131 -3.27 7.41 -6.74
N LEU A 132 -4.12 8.39 -7.09
CA LEU A 132 -3.81 9.35 -8.14
C LEU A 132 -2.59 10.20 -7.78
N ILE A 133 -2.46 10.64 -6.52
CA ILE A 133 -1.28 11.34 -6.02
C ILE A 133 -0.04 10.44 -6.17
N ALA A 134 -0.09 9.22 -5.63
CA ALA A 134 1.04 8.30 -5.64
C ALA A 134 1.53 7.98 -7.07
N SER A 135 0.60 7.95 -8.04
CA SER A 135 0.85 7.66 -9.45
C SER A 135 1.37 8.87 -10.24
N ALA A 136 0.87 10.07 -9.96
CA ALA A 136 1.20 11.29 -10.71
C ALA A 136 2.40 12.07 -10.15
N LEU A 137 2.89 11.69 -8.96
CA LEU A 137 3.95 12.40 -8.27
C LEU A 137 5.31 12.30 -8.99
N ASP A 138 5.98 13.43 -9.17
CA ASP A 138 7.36 13.48 -9.66
C ASP A 138 8.33 13.10 -8.53
N ARG A 139 8.46 11.80 -8.29
CA ARG A 139 9.33 11.23 -7.25
C ARG A 139 10.79 11.61 -7.46
N ARG A 140 11.24 11.80 -8.70
CA ARG A 140 12.62 12.19 -9.02
C ARG A 140 12.89 13.61 -8.53
N ARG A 141 11.98 14.54 -8.79
CA ARG A 141 12.10 15.93 -8.31
C ARG A 141 12.08 15.99 -6.78
N LEU A 142 11.19 15.24 -6.13
CA LEU A 142 11.17 15.16 -4.66
C LEU A 142 12.50 14.64 -4.10
N ALA A 143 13.02 13.54 -4.67
CA ALA A 143 14.30 12.97 -4.25
C ALA A 143 15.47 13.95 -4.44
N GLN A 144 15.49 14.72 -5.55
CA GLN A 144 16.47 15.78 -5.77
C GLN A 144 16.40 16.90 -4.72
N ALA A 145 15.21 17.15 -4.16
CA ALA A 145 15.00 18.09 -3.07
C ALA A 145 15.19 17.45 -1.68
N GLY A 146 15.65 16.19 -1.60
CA GLY A 146 15.90 15.49 -0.34
C GLY A 146 14.68 14.80 0.27
N PHE A 147 13.53 14.79 -0.41
CA PHE A 147 12.28 14.20 0.07
C PHE A 147 12.00 12.82 -0.54
N THR A 148 11.45 11.92 0.27
CA THR A 148 10.87 10.64 -0.15
C THR A 148 9.40 10.61 0.22
N PHE A 149 8.52 10.43 -0.76
CA PHE A 149 7.09 10.25 -0.50
C PHE A 149 6.84 8.92 0.22
N SER A 150 6.01 8.97 1.27
CA SER A 150 5.63 7.80 2.07
C SER A 150 4.21 7.36 1.70
N TRP A 151 3.20 8.18 2.03
CA TRP A 151 1.80 7.87 1.77
C TRP A 151 0.95 9.14 1.63
N ALA A 152 -0.28 8.98 1.14
CA ALA A 152 -1.32 10.00 1.16
C ALA A 152 -2.59 9.40 1.77
N SER A 153 -3.30 10.14 2.62
CA SER A 153 -4.52 9.65 3.27
C SER A 153 -5.51 10.77 3.57
N GLY A 154 -6.76 10.57 3.17
CA GLY A 154 -7.89 11.39 3.62
C GLY A 154 -8.54 10.88 4.90
N ARG A 155 -8.16 9.69 5.39
CA ARG A 155 -8.78 9.04 6.56
C ARG A 155 -8.40 9.71 7.88
N LEU A 156 -7.23 10.34 7.94
CA LEU A 156 -6.76 11.02 9.16
C LEU A 156 -7.60 12.25 9.51
N ARG A 157 -8.15 12.94 8.50
CA ARG A 157 -8.91 14.18 8.66
C ARG A 157 -9.97 14.26 7.57
N ALA A 158 -11.24 14.14 7.95
CA ALA A 158 -12.37 14.13 6.99
C ALA A 158 -12.41 15.32 6.01
N THR A 159 -11.77 16.45 6.34
CA THR A 159 -11.75 17.66 5.51
C THR A 159 -10.43 17.92 4.79
N HIS A 160 -9.42 17.05 4.95
CA HIS A 160 -8.10 17.20 4.33
C HIS A 160 -7.60 15.89 3.69
N MET A 161 -6.70 16.04 2.74
CA MET A 161 -5.77 15.02 2.28
C MET A 161 -4.42 15.28 2.95
N THR A 162 -3.93 14.34 3.74
CA THR A 162 -2.61 14.42 4.38
C THR A 162 -1.58 13.71 3.51
N LEU A 163 -0.50 14.40 3.17
CA LEU A 163 0.65 13.85 2.45
C LEU A 163 1.80 13.64 3.43
N ALA A 164 2.31 12.42 3.53
CA ALA A 164 3.47 12.10 4.34
C ALA A 164 4.73 11.95 3.49
N LEU A 165 5.78 12.63 3.91
CA LEU A 165 7.11 12.57 3.30
C LEU A 165 8.16 12.33 4.39
N HIS A 166 9.28 11.73 4.00
CA HIS A 166 10.51 11.73 4.78
C HIS A 166 11.51 12.70 4.15
N HIS A 167 12.40 13.26 4.96
CA HIS A 167 13.53 14.04 4.47
C HIS A 167 14.86 13.46 4.94
N GLY A 168 15.88 13.48 4.08
CA GLY A 168 17.20 12.90 4.38
C GLY A 168 18.10 13.78 5.27
N ASP A 169 17.98 15.10 5.19
CA ASP A 169 18.68 16.04 6.10
C ASP A 169 17.94 16.15 7.44
N GLY A 170 18.38 15.34 8.41
CA GLY A 170 17.69 15.03 9.66
C GLY A 170 16.51 14.09 9.38
N PRO A 171 16.42 12.90 10.00
CA PRO A 171 15.29 12.01 9.73
C PRO A 171 14.03 12.64 10.31
N TYR A 172 13.29 13.35 9.46
CA TYR A 172 12.00 13.95 9.77
C TYR A 172 10.91 13.21 9.02
N GLN A 173 9.75 13.06 9.65
CA GLN A 173 8.49 12.86 8.95
C GLN A 173 7.81 14.21 8.79
N ILE A 174 7.43 14.55 7.57
CA ILE A 174 6.76 15.78 7.18
C ILE A 174 5.35 15.43 6.73
N LEU A 175 4.35 16.10 7.32
CA LEU A 175 2.94 15.93 7.00
C LEU A 175 2.41 17.24 6.42
N VAL A 176 1.94 17.21 5.18
CA VAL A 176 1.35 18.37 4.50
C VAL A 176 -0.15 18.15 4.39
N ASP A 177 -0.95 19.01 5.00
CA ASP A 177 -2.41 18.89 4.99
C ASP A 177 -3.02 19.79 3.90
N VAL A 178 -3.70 19.19 2.92
CA VAL A 178 -4.35 19.88 1.80
C VAL A 178 -5.87 19.76 1.94
N PRO A 179 -6.63 20.87 2.02
CA PRO A 179 -8.08 20.78 2.23
C PRO A 179 -8.81 20.25 0.98
N TRP A 180 -9.80 19.38 1.19
CA TRP A 180 -10.66 18.84 0.12
C TRP A 180 -11.44 19.94 -0.61
N GLN A 181 -11.97 20.91 0.15
CA GLN A 181 -12.78 22.03 -0.39
C GLN A 181 -13.94 21.57 -1.31
N GLY A 182 -14.49 20.38 -1.08
CA GLY A 182 -15.55 19.79 -1.92
C GLY A 182 -15.11 19.38 -3.34
N ARG A 183 -13.80 19.32 -3.60
CA ARG A 183 -13.23 18.92 -4.90
C ARG A 183 -13.42 17.43 -5.17
N ALA A 184 -13.41 17.07 -6.46
CA ALA A 184 -13.32 15.67 -6.87
C ALA A 184 -11.91 15.10 -6.56
N PRO A 185 -11.77 13.77 -6.41
CA PRO A 185 -10.49 13.12 -6.11
C PRO A 185 -9.35 13.51 -7.06
N ALA A 186 -9.63 13.61 -8.37
CA ALA A 186 -8.64 13.98 -9.37
C ALA A 186 -8.11 15.41 -9.19
N ASP A 187 -9.00 16.36 -8.85
CA ASP A 187 -8.61 17.75 -8.63
C ASP A 187 -7.77 17.90 -7.36
N VAL A 188 -8.11 17.17 -6.29
CA VAL A 188 -7.29 17.13 -5.07
C VAL A 188 -5.92 16.54 -5.37
N ALA A 189 -5.87 15.45 -6.13
CA ALA A 189 -4.60 14.85 -6.51
C ALA A 189 -3.72 15.81 -7.32
N GLU A 190 -4.31 16.54 -8.27
CA GLU A 190 -3.59 17.54 -9.04
C GLU A 190 -3.05 18.67 -8.14
N VAL A 191 -3.86 19.21 -7.24
CA VAL A 191 -3.44 20.26 -6.29
C VAL A 191 -2.29 19.76 -5.41
N CYS A 192 -2.38 18.53 -4.87
CA CYS A 192 -1.32 17.92 -4.07
C CYS A 192 -0.02 17.77 -4.88
N CYS A 193 -0.09 17.26 -6.11
CA CYS A 193 1.08 17.09 -6.97
C CYS A 193 1.68 18.43 -7.41
N GLN A 194 0.88 19.45 -7.68
CA GLN A 194 1.35 20.80 -7.98
C GLN A 194 2.03 21.42 -6.76
N LEU A 195 1.42 21.32 -5.58
CA LEU A 195 1.99 21.82 -4.34
C LEU A 195 3.38 21.23 -4.06
N LEU A 196 3.54 19.91 -4.19
CA LEU A 196 4.82 19.23 -3.96
C LEU A 196 5.90 19.54 -5.02
N ARG A 197 5.58 20.27 -6.10
CA ARG A 197 6.58 20.82 -7.03
C ARG A 197 7.12 22.16 -6.58
N GLU A 198 6.38 22.89 -5.75
CA GLU A 198 6.82 24.17 -5.19
C GLU A 198 7.92 23.96 -4.13
N PRO A 199 8.77 24.97 -3.87
CA PRO A 199 9.77 24.88 -2.82
C PRO A 199 9.16 24.59 -1.44
N ALA A 200 9.75 23.69 -0.67
CA ALA A 200 9.15 23.22 0.60
C ALA A 200 8.76 24.34 1.58
N HIS A 201 9.55 25.41 1.65
CA HIS A 201 9.28 26.54 2.53
C HIS A 201 7.99 27.32 2.18
N THR A 202 7.37 27.07 1.02
CA THR A 202 6.09 27.69 0.62
C THR A 202 4.87 26.82 0.92
N TRP A 203 5.06 25.58 1.37
CA TRP A 203 3.95 24.66 1.60
C TRP A 203 3.08 25.13 2.79
N PRO A 204 1.75 25.16 2.63
CA PRO A 204 0.82 25.52 3.70
C PRO A 204 0.56 24.33 4.63
N ASP A 205 0.13 24.65 5.84
CA ASP A 205 -0.31 23.69 6.88
C ASP A 205 0.58 22.44 7.02
N VAL A 206 1.88 22.68 7.24
CA VAL A 206 2.85 21.60 7.41
C VAL A 206 3.12 21.32 8.87
N ARG A 207 3.05 20.04 9.22
CA ARG A 207 3.51 19.47 10.48
C ARG A 207 4.79 18.67 10.26
N TRP A 208 5.67 18.66 11.24
CA TRP A 208 6.90 17.88 11.16
C TRP A 208 7.20 17.17 12.48
N TYR A 209 7.78 15.98 12.38
CA TYR A 209 8.15 15.13 13.50
C TYR A 209 9.59 14.64 13.33
N PRO A 210 10.49 14.86 14.31
CA PRO A 210 11.84 14.30 14.24
C PRO A 210 11.82 12.82 14.65
N LEU A 211 12.33 11.95 13.79
CA LEU A 211 12.48 10.52 14.06
C LEU A 211 13.67 10.23 14.99
N GLU A 212 14.52 11.23 15.24
CA GLU A 212 15.63 11.17 16.19
C GLU A 212 15.52 12.25 17.27
N ARG A 213 16.06 11.95 18.46
CA ARG A 213 16.06 12.89 19.59
C ARG A 213 17.05 14.03 19.35
N GLY A 214 16.71 15.21 19.86
CA GLY A 214 17.61 16.38 19.87
C GLY A 214 17.60 17.22 18.60
N LEU A 215 16.80 16.85 17.59
CA LEU A 215 16.65 17.64 16.37
C LEU A 215 15.76 18.87 16.61
N GLY A 216 16.24 20.01 16.10
CA GLY A 216 15.50 21.26 15.99
C GLY A 216 14.56 21.27 14.78
N PRO A 217 13.99 22.43 14.40
CA PRO A 217 13.21 22.53 13.18
C PRO A 217 14.07 22.23 11.94
N PRO A 218 13.50 21.61 10.89
CA PRO A 218 14.20 21.39 9.63
C PRO A 218 14.67 22.73 9.01
N ARG A 219 15.86 22.75 8.41
CA ARG A 219 16.45 23.98 7.84
C ARG A 219 15.65 24.55 6.67
N PHE A 220 14.88 23.70 6.00
CA PHE A 220 14.01 24.05 4.88
C PHE A 220 12.57 24.35 5.32
N ALA A 221 12.29 24.36 6.62
CA ALA A 221 10.96 24.64 7.14
C ALA A 221 10.52 26.06 6.76
N GLY A 222 9.30 26.17 6.26
CA GLY A 222 8.68 27.43 5.91
C GLY A 222 8.08 28.16 7.12
N PRO A 223 7.68 29.43 6.93
CA PRO A 223 6.87 30.14 7.91
C PRO A 223 5.61 29.35 8.28
N GLY A 224 5.33 29.20 9.57
CA GLY A 224 4.11 28.53 10.05
C GLY A 224 4.17 27.00 10.09
N TRP A 225 5.29 26.38 9.72
CA TRP A 225 5.51 24.95 9.96
C TRP A 225 5.51 24.65 11.46
N ARG A 226 4.75 23.65 11.89
CA ARG A 226 4.56 23.31 13.30
C ARG A 226 5.18 21.97 13.64
N ARG A 227 5.83 21.88 14.78
CA ARG A 227 6.28 20.59 15.31
C ARG A 227 5.05 19.80 15.77
N ASP A 228 4.96 18.55 15.36
CA ASP A 228 3.99 17.62 15.90
C ASP A 228 4.56 16.96 17.18
N THR A 229 3.73 16.89 18.21
CA THR A 229 4.06 16.30 19.52
C THR A 229 3.06 15.20 19.81
N HIS A 230 3.10 14.13 19.02
CA HIS A 230 2.50 12.87 19.41
C HIS A 230 3.48 12.11 20.31
#